data_AF-A0AAV0UNX3-F1
#
_entry.id   AF-A0AAV0UNX3-F1
#
_cell.length_a   1.000
_cell.length_b   1.000
_cell.length_c   1.000
_cell.angle_alpha   90.00
_cell.angle_beta   90.00
_cell.angle_gamma   90.00
#
_symmetry.space_group_name_H-M   'P 1'
#
loop_
_entity.id
_entity.type
_entity.pdbx_description
1 polymer ?
#
loop_
_entity_poly.entity_id
_entity_poly.type
_entity_poly.pdbx_seq_one_letter_code
_entity_poly.pdbx_strand_id
1 'polypeptide(L)'
;MAALREFVLATERDRQPLDDAILSFSRSLLLYPSTDISTSLHLSTNDTSSLCHQFLALHPQGELLLRVWPEQHGVGNCYEKRESFATFLHVVTHLLQVQQQLNVVHAEAFALRIVREKTSQSEKLLSWSDKPLIILRALELLAAVVKVSGVAARELVRLFNFQCPAFVQLATRRWKTVDSVEEKEEVKKVPCQLRAAYVDFVLALMACPIKVSIALR
;
A
#
# COMPACT_ATOMS: atom_id res chain seq x y z
N MET A 1 -20.46 -5.09 2.48
CA MET A 1 -20.76 -4.90 3.92
C MET A 1 -20.06 -5.90 4.81
N ALA A 2 -20.26 -7.22 4.64
CA ALA A 2 -19.70 -8.24 5.54
C ALA A 2 -18.17 -8.14 5.69
N ALA A 3 -17.42 -8.03 4.58
CA ALA A 3 -15.96 -7.96 4.61
C ALA A 3 -15.38 -6.73 5.35
N LEU A 4 -16.02 -5.55 5.23
CA LEU A 4 -15.60 -4.35 5.98
C LEU A 4 -15.82 -4.57 7.49
N ARG A 5 -17.00 -5.08 7.86
CA ARG A 5 -17.32 -5.37 9.26
C ARG A 5 -16.37 -6.42 9.84
N GLU A 6 -16.12 -7.49 9.10
CA GLU A 6 -15.17 -8.54 9.49
C GLU A 6 -13.76 -7.98 9.66
N PHE A 7 -13.29 -7.15 8.74
CA PHE A 7 -11.99 -6.50 8.85
C PHE A 7 -11.90 -5.63 10.10
N VAL A 8 -12.86 -4.73 10.32
CA VAL A 8 -12.89 -3.87 11.51
C VAL A 8 -12.92 -4.71 12.80
N LEU A 9 -13.79 -5.71 12.88
CA LEU A 9 -13.87 -6.60 14.05
C LEU A 9 -12.59 -7.40 14.27
N ALA A 10 -11.93 -7.86 13.21
CA ALA A 10 -10.66 -8.57 13.32
C ALA A 10 -9.57 -7.66 13.91
N THR A 11 -9.56 -6.36 13.57
CA THR A 11 -8.61 -5.41 14.16
C THR A 11 -8.85 -5.07 15.63
N GLU A 12 -10.03 -5.39 16.17
CA GLU A 12 -10.39 -5.14 17.57
C GLU A 12 -10.16 -6.36 18.46
N ARG A 13 -9.99 -7.55 17.87
CA ARG A 13 -9.77 -8.79 18.62
C ARG A 13 -8.29 -8.97 18.93
N ASP A 14 -7.98 -9.09 20.21
CA ASP A 14 -6.65 -9.48 20.64
C ASP A 14 -6.33 -10.89 20.12
N ARG A 15 -5.15 -11.03 19.48
CA ARG A 15 -4.55 -12.31 19.04
C ARG A 15 -5.22 -13.03 17.88
N GLN A 16 -6.11 -12.39 17.11
CA GLN A 16 -6.62 -12.97 15.87
C GLN A 16 -5.74 -12.51 14.67
N PRO A 17 -5.28 -13.43 13.79
CA PRO A 17 -4.56 -13.03 12.59
C PRO A 17 -5.48 -12.24 11.65
N LEU A 18 -4.94 -11.18 11.06
CA LEU A 18 -5.64 -10.29 10.14
C LEU A 18 -5.57 -10.77 8.69
N ASP A 19 -4.74 -11.77 8.39
CA ASP A 19 -4.43 -12.25 7.03
C ASP A 19 -5.68 -12.54 6.19
N ASP A 20 -6.62 -13.31 6.74
CA ASP A 20 -7.83 -13.70 5.99
C ASP A 20 -8.82 -12.54 5.90
N ALA A 21 -8.89 -11.70 6.94
CA ALA A 21 -9.77 -10.52 6.97
C ALA A 21 -9.31 -9.44 5.96
N ILE A 22 -8.00 -9.15 5.91
CA ILE A 22 -7.44 -8.21 4.91
C ILE A 22 -7.56 -8.78 3.50
N LEU A 23 -7.41 -10.09 3.33
CA LEU A 23 -7.61 -10.73 2.03
C LEU A 23 -9.07 -10.63 1.58
N SER A 24 -10.03 -10.96 2.45
CA SER A 24 -11.47 -10.83 2.18
C SER A 24 -11.86 -9.40 1.83
N PHE A 25 -11.33 -8.42 2.58
CA PHE A 25 -11.55 -7.00 2.32
C PHE A 25 -10.95 -6.58 0.97
N SER A 26 -9.71 -6.97 0.65
CA SER A 26 -9.07 -6.65 -0.62
C SER A 26 -9.81 -7.21 -1.84
N ARG A 27 -10.37 -8.42 -1.72
CA ARG A 27 -11.24 -9.03 -2.75
C ARG A 27 -12.52 -8.25 -2.93
N SER A 28 -13.13 -7.81 -1.84
CA SER A 28 -14.33 -6.95 -1.89
C SER A 28 -14.07 -5.58 -2.50
N LEU A 29 -12.81 -5.13 -2.49
CA LEU A 29 -12.34 -3.92 -3.18
C LEU A 29 -11.89 -4.18 -4.64
N LEU A 30 -11.98 -5.43 -5.13
CA LEU A 30 -11.54 -5.85 -6.46
C LEU A 30 -10.04 -5.59 -6.72
N LEU A 31 -9.20 -5.67 -5.69
CA LEU A 31 -7.76 -5.38 -5.77
C LEU A 31 -6.87 -6.59 -6.10
N TYR A 32 -7.44 -7.79 -6.12
CA TYR A 32 -6.73 -9.02 -6.47
C TYR A 32 -7.17 -9.49 -7.86
N PRO A 33 -6.26 -9.99 -8.73
CA PRO A 33 -6.69 -10.66 -9.95
C PRO A 33 -7.58 -11.85 -9.55
N SER A 34 -8.83 -11.81 -9.99
CA SER A 34 -9.79 -12.90 -9.77
C SER A 34 -9.32 -14.11 -10.58
N THR A 35 -8.56 -15.01 -9.96
CA THR A 35 -8.19 -16.30 -10.57
C THR A 35 -9.36 -17.28 -10.62
N ASP A 36 -10.44 -17.03 -9.86
CA ASP A 36 -11.62 -17.87 -9.90
C ASP A 36 -12.67 -17.28 -10.85
N ILE A 37 -12.78 -17.89 -12.03
CA ILE A 37 -13.88 -17.70 -12.99
C ILE A 37 -15.20 -18.34 -12.43
N SER A 38 -15.14 -19.01 -11.28
CA SER A 38 -16.22 -19.91 -10.84
C SER A 38 -17.06 -19.41 -9.66
N THR A 39 -16.73 -18.27 -9.06
CA THR A 39 -17.54 -17.63 -7.99
C THR A 39 -17.56 -16.13 -8.18
N SER A 40 -18.04 -15.68 -9.34
CA SER A 40 -18.45 -14.30 -9.55
C SER A 40 -19.72 -14.01 -8.76
N LEU A 41 -19.58 -13.81 -7.45
CA LEU A 41 -20.47 -12.89 -6.77
C LEU A 41 -20.29 -11.56 -7.51
N HIS A 42 -21.33 -11.13 -8.20
CA HIS A 42 -21.46 -9.89 -8.96
C HIS A 42 -21.20 -8.67 -8.04
N LEU A 43 -19.94 -8.43 -7.66
CA LEU A 43 -19.52 -7.21 -7.00
C LEU A 43 -19.42 -6.16 -8.10
N SER A 44 -20.40 -5.25 -8.13
CA SER A 44 -20.41 -4.15 -9.08
C SER A 44 -19.38 -3.10 -8.66
N THR A 45 -18.90 -2.29 -9.61
CA THR A 45 -18.05 -1.12 -9.31
C THR A 45 -18.72 -0.12 -8.36
N ASN A 46 -20.06 -0.12 -8.29
CA ASN A 46 -20.82 0.69 -7.35
C ASN A 46 -20.67 0.16 -5.92
N ASP A 47 -20.58 -1.17 -5.74
CA ASP A 47 -20.40 -1.79 -4.43
C ASP A 47 -19.01 -1.52 -3.86
N THR A 48 -17.98 -1.50 -4.70
CA THR A 48 -16.61 -1.17 -4.28
C THR A 48 -16.48 0.30 -3.87
N SER A 49 -17.03 1.22 -4.67
CA SER A 49 -17.06 2.65 -4.34
C SER A 49 -17.80 2.88 -3.02
N SER A 50 -18.95 2.23 -2.82
CA SER A 50 -19.69 2.30 -1.55
C SER A 50 -18.85 1.79 -0.38
N LEU A 51 -18.14 0.67 -0.55
CA LEU A 51 -17.29 0.10 0.49
C LEU A 51 -16.13 1.03 0.88
N CYS A 52 -15.45 1.62 -0.12
CA CYS A 52 -14.40 2.61 0.12
C CYS A 52 -14.94 3.84 0.86
N HIS A 53 -16.09 4.37 0.44
CA HIS A 53 -16.70 5.54 1.06
C HIS A 53 -17.07 5.28 2.52
N GLN A 54 -17.62 4.09 2.80
CA GLN A 54 -17.96 3.71 4.17
C GLN A 54 -16.72 3.56 5.05
N PHE A 55 -15.67 2.91 4.56
CA PHE A 55 -14.41 2.81 5.29
C PHE A 55 -13.85 4.21 5.59
N LEU A 56 -13.80 5.09 4.58
CA LEU A 56 -13.26 6.44 4.71
C LEU A 56 -14.16 7.38 5.52
N ALA A 57 -15.45 7.10 5.64
CA ALA A 57 -16.35 7.81 6.55
C ALA A 57 -16.06 7.47 8.02
N LEU A 58 -15.69 6.22 8.31
CA LEU A 58 -15.33 5.75 9.66
C LEU A 58 -13.88 6.11 10.03
N HIS A 59 -12.97 6.06 9.06
CA HIS A 59 -11.54 6.24 9.24
C HIS A 59 -10.96 7.23 8.21
N PRO A 60 -11.35 8.52 8.26
CA PRO A 60 -11.00 9.49 7.23
C PRO A 60 -9.50 9.74 7.10
N GLN A 61 -8.70 9.48 8.14
CA GLN A 61 -7.24 9.61 8.10
C GLN A 61 -6.53 8.25 8.16
N GLY A 62 -7.28 7.16 7.93
CA GLY A 62 -6.74 5.79 7.94
C GLY A 62 -6.23 5.33 9.30
N GLU A 63 -6.79 5.84 10.40
CA GLU A 63 -6.44 5.54 11.79
C GLU A 63 -6.31 4.02 12.02
N LEU A 64 -7.29 3.26 11.53
CA LEU A 64 -7.34 1.81 11.64
C LEU A 64 -6.14 1.15 10.97
N LEU A 65 -5.83 1.55 9.73
CA LEU A 65 -4.74 0.99 8.93
C LEU A 65 -3.38 1.30 9.55
N LEU A 66 -3.21 2.53 10.05
CA LEU A 66 -1.97 2.92 10.74
C LEU A 66 -1.74 2.12 12.02
N ARG A 67 -2.83 1.78 12.75
CA ARG A 67 -2.78 0.93 13.95
C ARG A 67 -2.36 -0.50 13.61
N VAL A 68 -2.93 -1.09 12.56
CA VAL A 68 -2.63 -2.48 12.16
C VAL A 68 -1.53 -2.58 11.11
N TRP A 69 -0.58 -1.65 11.11
CA TRP A 69 0.50 -1.66 10.13
C TRP A 69 1.33 -2.95 10.24
N PRO A 70 1.72 -3.57 9.11
CA PRO A 70 2.55 -4.77 9.14
C PRO A 70 3.98 -4.42 9.57
N GLU A 71 4.32 -4.75 10.81
CA GLU A 71 5.67 -4.55 11.38
C GLU A 71 6.43 -5.86 11.55
N GLN A 72 5.72 -6.92 11.92
CA GLN A 72 6.27 -8.26 12.17
C GLN A 72 5.32 -9.30 11.59
N HIS A 73 5.87 -10.48 11.31
CA HIS A 73 5.07 -11.62 10.86
C HIS A 73 5.47 -12.89 11.61
N GLY A 74 4.56 -13.86 11.65
CA GLY A 74 4.75 -15.17 12.26
C GLY A 74 3.66 -15.49 13.27
N VAL A 75 3.65 -16.74 13.75
CA VAL A 75 2.63 -17.26 14.66
C VAL A 75 2.46 -16.35 15.88
N GLY A 76 1.21 -15.96 16.16
CA GLY A 76 0.86 -15.10 17.29
C GLY A 76 0.99 -13.59 17.03
N ASN A 77 1.40 -13.18 15.82
CA ASN A 77 1.32 -11.78 15.39
C ASN A 77 0.01 -11.50 14.64
N CYS A 78 -0.33 -10.22 14.49
CA CYS A 78 -1.47 -9.78 13.68
C CYS A 78 -1.35 -10.19 12.20
N TYR A 79 -0.16 -10.50 11.73
CA TYR A 79 0.09 -11.05 10.40
C TYR A 79 0.88 -12.35 10.54
N GLU A 80 0.27 -13.47 10.24
CA GLU A 80 0.97 -14.75 10.21
C GLU A 80 1.73 -14.94 8.90
N LYS A 81 1.15 -14.46 7.79
CA LYS A 81 1.70 -14.60 6.44
C LYS A 81 2.35 -13.29 6.03
N ARG A 82 3.63 -13.35 5.67
CA ARG A 82 4.38 -12.18 5.19
C ARG A 82 3.79 -11.61 3.89
N GLU A 83 3.18 -12.46 3.07
CA GLU A 83 2.49 -12.12 1.82
C GLU A 83 1.34 -11.13 2.04
N SER A 84 0.68 -11.20 3.20
CA SER A 84 -0.41 -10.30 3.58
C SER A 84 0.03 -8.85 3.66
N PHE A 85 1.34 -8.58 3.80
CA PHE A 85 1.89 -7.22 3.76
C PHE A 85 1.63 -6.57 2.40
N ALA A 86 1.80 -7.31 1.31
CA ALA A 86 1.54 -6.78 -0.03
C ALA A 86 0.05 -6.45 -0.21
N THR A 87 -0.83 -7.33 0.25
CA THR A 87 -2.28 -7.10 0.21
C THR A 87 -2.66 -5.87 1.03
N PHE A 88 -2.13 -5.75 2.25
CA PHE A 88 -2.35 -4.60 3.11
C PHE A 88 -1.90 -3.30 2.45
N LEU A 89 -0.66 -3.23 1.96
CA LEU A 89 -0.12 -2.04 1.30
C LEU A 89 -0.95 -1.67 0.08
N HIS A 90 -1.42 -2.65 -0.70
CA HIS A 90 -2.27 -2.38 -1.85
C HIS A 90 -3.62 -1.77 -1.47
N VAL A 91 -4.25 -2.27 -0.39
CA VAL A 91 -5.47 -1.71 0.19
C VAL A 91 -5.24 -0.27 0.65
N VAL A 92 -4.14 0.01 1.37
CA VAL A 92 -3.80 1.37 1.82
C VAL A 92 -3.64 2.32 0.63
N THR A 93 -2.87 1.93 -0.39
CA THR A 93 -2.66 2.71 -1.60
C THR A 93 -3.99 3.04 -2.28
N HIS A 94 -4.87 2.05 -2.45
CA HIS A 94 -6.16 2.23 -3.09
C HIS A 94 -7.06 3.20 -2.32
N LEU A 95 -7.19 3.01 -1.00
CA LEU A 95 -8.01 3.87 -0.16
C LEU A 95 -7.48 5.31 -0.10
N LEU A 96 -6.16 5.50 -0.12
CA LEU A 96 -5.56 6.83 -0.20
C LEU A 96 -5.91 7.53 -1.52
N GLN A 97 -5.83 6.82 -2.65
CA GLN A 97 -6.21 7.35 -3.96
C GLN A 97 -7.69 7.70 -4.04
N VAL A 98 -8.57 6.85 -3.49
CA VAL A 98 -10.01 7.17 -3.39
C VAL A 98 -10.23 8.38 -2.50
N GLN A 99 -9.59 8.47 -1.34
CA GLN A 99 -9.71 9.63 -0.45
C GLN A 99 -9.22 10.91 -1.14
N GLN A 100 -8.17 10.84 -1.96
CA GLN A 100 -7.70 11.99 -2.74
C GLN A 100 -8.76 12.51 -3.70
N GLN A 101 -9.56 11.63 -4.30
CA GLN A 101 -10.67 12.00 -5.19
C GLN A 101 -11.87 12.57 -4.41
N LEU A 102 -12.11 12.11 -3.19
CA LEU A 102 -13.25 12.53 -2.37
C LEU A 102 -12.97 13.82 -1.58
N ASN A 103 -11.83 13.89 -0.90
CA ASN A 103 -11.47 14.98 -0.03
C ASN A 103 -9.94 15.11 0.08
N VAL A 104 -9.40 16.08 -0.65
CA VAL A 104 -7.95 16.35 -0.72
C VAL A 104 -7.35 16.66 0.66
N VAL A 105 -8.09 17.34 1.56
CA VAL A 105 -7.59 17.69 2.89
C VAL A 105 -7.41 16.45 3.76
N HIS A 106 -8.39 15.55 3.76
CA HIS A 106 -8.27 14.28 4.49
C HIS A 106 -7.23 13.35 3.86
N ALA A 107 -7.11 13.33 2.53
CA ALA A 107 -6.07 12.58 1.86
C ALA A 107 -4.67 13.08 2.24
N GLU A 108 -4.46 14.40 2.28
CA GLU A 108 -3.19 14.99 2.74
C GLU A 108 -2.90 14.62 4.19
N ALA A 109 -3.89 14.72 5.08
CA ALA A 109 -3.74 14.31 6.48
C ALA A 109 -3.34 12.83 6.59
N PHE A 110 -4.02 11.94 5.85
CA PHE A 110 -3.72 10.51 5.82
C PHE A 110 -2.29 10.25 5.30
N ALA A 111 -1.92 10.85 4.16
CA ALA A 111 -0.58 10.74 3.60
C ALA A 111 0.50 11.22 4.58
N LEU A 112 0.30 12.37 5.22
CA LEU A 112 1.25 12.91 6.22
C LEU A 112 1.42 11.98 7.42
N ARG A 113 0.35 11.32 7.87
CA ARG A 113 0.45 10.33 8.96
C ARG A 113 1.22 9.10 8.54
N ILE A 114 1.01 8.57 7.33
CA ILE A 114 1.82 7.47 6.79
C ILE A 114 3.30 7.87 6.82
N VAL A 115 3.64 9.05 6.31
CA VAL A 115 5.03 9.55 6.28
C VAL A 115 5.59 9.68 7.70
N ARG A 116 4.88 10.32 8.62
CA ARG A 116 5.41 10.60 9.96
C ARG A 116 5.51 9.36 10.84
N GLU A 117 4.54 8.45 10.75
CA GLU A 117 4.42 7.31 11.65
C GLU A 117 5.08 6.05 11.09
N LYS A 118 5.14 5.89 9.76
CA LYS A 118 5.46 4.60 9.09
C LYS A 118 6.62 4.65 8.10
N THR A 119 7.38 5.75 8.04
CA THR A 119 8.59 5.85 7.20
C THR A 119 9.62 4.79 7.53
N SER A 120 9.96 4.60 8.82
CA SER A 120 10.98 3.62 9.21
C SER A 120 10.59 2.18 8.86
N GLN A 121 9.32 1.84 8.95
CA GLN A 121 8.77 0.55 8.55
C GLN A 121 8.82 0.38 7.03
N SER A 122 8.49 1.44 6.27
CA SER A 122 8.57 1.43 4.81
C SER A 122 10.00 1.24 4.31
N GLU A 123 10.99 1.88 4.94
CA GLU A 123 12.41 1.67 4.65
C GLU A 123 12.85 0.22 4.91
N LYS A 124 12.42 -0.37 6.03
CA LYS A 124 12.67 -1.79 6.33
C LYS A 124 12.07 -2.70 5.26
N LEU A 125 10.87 -2.42 4.79
CA LEU A 125 10.23 -3.20 3.72
C LEU A 125 11.01 -3.12 2.41
N LEU A 126 11.54 -1.95 2.04
CA LEU A 126 12.35 -1.81 0.83
C LEU A 126 13.74 -2.45 0.95
N SER A 127 14.33 -2.48 2.15
CA SER A 127 15.70 -2.95 2.37
C SER A 127 15.80 -4.45 2.67
N TRP A 128 14.82 -5.02 3.39
CA TRP A 128 14.90 -6.39 3.91
C TRP A 128 13.90 -7.34 3.24
N SER A 129 13.08 -6.86 2.30
CA SER A 129 12.18 -7.74 1.56
C SER A 129 12.91 -8.47 0.43
N ASP A 130 13.00 -9.79 0.56
CA ASP A 130 13.34 -10.71 -0.52
C ASP A 130 12.15 -10.95 -1.47
N LYS A 131 10.92 -10.60 -1.06
CA LYS A 131 9.71 -10.74 -1.87
C LYS A 131 9.49 -9.53 -2.79
N PRO A 132 9.55 -9.70 -4.13
CA PRO A 132 9.38 -8.61 -5.10
C PRO A 132 8.05 -7.87 -4.97
N LEU A 133 6.97 -8.60 -4.71
CA LEU A 133 5.62 -8.02 -4.64
C LEU A 133 5.47 -7.03 -3.46
N ILE A 134 6.08 -7.31 -2.32
CA ILE A 134 6.04 -6.39 -1.15
C ILE A 134 6.76 -5.09 -1.49
N ILE A 135 7.93 -5.18 -2.13
CA ILE A 135 8.67 -4.00 -2.58
C ILE A 135 7.86 -3.20 -3.60
N LEU A 136 7.19 -3.88 -4.53
CA LEU A 136 6.34 -3.24 -5.53
C LEU A 136 5.23 -2.43 -4.86
N ARG A 137 4.48 -3.06 -3.95
CA ARG A 137 3.38 -2.40 -3.25
C ARG A 137 3.86 -1.27 -2.32
N ALA A 138 5.04 -1.40 -1.72
CA ALA A 138 5.65 -0.34 -0.95
C ALA A 138 6.02 0.87 -1.83
N LEU A 139 6.61 0.65 -3.00
CA LEU A 139 6.94 1.72 -3.96
C LEU A 139 5.68 2.40 -4.50
N GLU A 140 4.64 1.64 -4.85
CA GLU A 140 3.36 2.18 -5.30
C GLU A 140 2.70 3.04 -4.22
N LEU A 141 2.76 2.61 -2.95
CA LEU A 141 2.27 3.41 -1.83
C LEU A 141 3.05 4.71 -1.68
N LEU A 142 4.38 4.65 -1.70
CA LEU A 142 5.22 5.85 -1.60
C LEU A 142 4.95 6.81 -2.76
N ALA A 143 4.78 6.30 -3.98
CA ALA A 143 4.38 7.09 -5.14
C ALA A 143 3.00 7.74 -4.95
N ALA A 144 2.01 7.01 -4.44
CA ALA A 144 0.69 7.56 -4.14
C ALA A 144 0.77 8.67 -3.08
N VAL A 145 1.50 8.45 -1.99
CA VAL A 145 1.69 9.41 -0.89
C VAL A 145 2.26 10.75 -1.40
N VAL A 146 3.31 10.71 -2.22
CA VAL A 146 3.92 11.96 -2.74
C VAL A 146 3.05 12.65 -3.78
N LYS A 147 2.18 11.91 -4.49
CA LYS A 147 1.20 12.45 -5.44
C LYS A 147 0.00 13.12 -4.75
N VAL A 148 -0.23 12.86 -3.45
CA VAL A 148 -1.32 13.49 -2.70
C VAL A 148 -1.13 14.99 -2.62
N SER A 149 0.04 15.43 -2.14
CA SER A 149 0.37 16.85 -2.06
C SER A 149 1.86 17.11 -1.95
N GLY A 150 2.25 18.35 -2.29
CA GLY A 150 3.65 18.74 -2.16
C GLY A 150 4.14 18.86 -0.71
N VAL A 151 3.23 18.99 0.26
CA VAL A 151 3.60 18.96 1.69
C VAL A 151 4.01 17.54 2.09
N ALA A 152 3.21 16.54 1.72
CA ALA A 152 3.52 15.13 1.98
C ALA A 152 4.83 14.71 1.28
N ALA A 153 5.03 15.12 0.03
CA ALA A 153 6.27 14.84 -0.69
C ALA A 153 7.52 15.42 0.01
N ARG A 154 7.47 16.69 0.45
CA ARG A 154 8.59 17.31 1.18
C ARG A 154 8.84 16.64 2.53
N GLU A 155 7.78 16.30 3.24
CA GLU A 155 7.90 15.60 4.53
C GLU A 155 8.53 14.22 4.34
N LEU A 156 8.17 13.51 3.26
CA LEU A 156 8.81 12.24 2.92
C LEU A 156 10.30 12.45 2.62
N VAL A 157 10.65 13.44 1.78
CA VAL A 157 12.07 13.75 1.49
C VAL A 157 12.86 14.04 2.75
N ARG A 158 12.25 14.74 3.72
CA ARG A 158 12.89 15.10 4.99
C ARG A 158 13.14 13.91 5.91
N LEU A 159 12.20 12.97 5.98
CA LEU A 159 12.23 11.87 6.95
C LEU A 159 12.83 10.58 6.39
N PHE A 160 12.76 10.39 5.07
CA PHE A 160 13.11 9.14 4.43
C PHE A 160 14.60 9.08 4.06
N ASN A 161 15.26 7.96 4.36
CA ASN A 161 16.66 7.74 4.08
C ASN A 161 16.91 7.23 2.65
N PHE A 162 17.03 8.17 1.71
CA PHE A 162 17.36 7.88 0.30
C PHE A 162 18.80 7.37 0.08
N GLN A 163 19.66 7.44 1.10
CA GLN A 163 21.02 6.90 1.03
C GLN A 163 21.07 5.40 1.37
N CYS A 164 19.94 4.79 1.73
CA CYS A 164 19.86 3.38 2.03
C CYS A 164 20.33 2.52 0.83
N PRO A 165 21.16 1.47 1.04
CA PRO A 165 21.60 0.57 -0.03
C PRO A 165 20.47 -0.06 -0.86
N ALA A 166 19.26 -0.13 -0.30
CA ALA A 166 18.06 -0.55 -1.02
C ALA A 166 17.83 0.23 -2.32
N PHE A 167 18.08 1.55 -2.32
CA PHE A 167 17.90 2.40 -3.50
C PHE A 167 18.93 2.12 -4.58
N VAL A 168 20.16 1.84 -4.17
CA VAL A 168 21.21 1.40 -5.10
C VAL A 168 20.79 0.07 -5.74
N GLN A 169 20.26 -0.87 -4.97
CA GLN A 169 19.76 -2.15 -5.50
C GLN A 169 18.57 -1.96 -6.45
N LEU A 170 17.60 -1.09 -6.11
CA LEU A 170 16.44 -0.79 -6.94
C LEU A 170 16.85 -0.13 -8.28
N ALA A 171 17.89 0.70 -8.27
CA ALA A 171 18.40 1.37 -9.46
C ALA A 171 19.26 0.47 -10.36
N THR A 172 19.95 -0.52 -9.79
CA THR A 172 20.97 -1.32 -10.50
C THR A 172 20.55 -2.74 -10.86
N ARG A 173 19.62 -3.36 -10.13
CA ARG A 173 19.23 -4.74 -10.39
C ARG A 173 18.50 -4.85 -11.74
N ARG A 174 19.00 -5.75 -12.60
CA ARG A 174 18.18 -6.38 -13.66
C ARG A 174 17.34 -7.46 -12.99
N TRP A 175 16.09 -7.16 -12.64
CA TRP A 175 15.24 -8.13 -11.97
C TRP A 175 14.83 -9.20 -12.98
N LYS A 176 15.22 -10.44 -12.70
CA LYS A 176 14.81 -11.63 -13.44
C LYS A 176 13.28 -11.72 -13.37
N THR A 177 12.62 -11.90 -14.51
CA THR A 177 11.27 -12.45 -14.52
C THR A 177 11.26 -13.68 -13.61
N VAL A 178 10.33 -13.73 -12.65
CA VAL A 178 10.25 -14.83 -11.68
C VAL A 178 9.68 -16.05 -12.41
N ASP A 179 10.53 -16.74 -13.16
CA ASP A 179 10.31 -18.11 -13.57
C ASP A 179 10.48 -18.95 -12.30
N SER A 180 9.38 -19.26 -11.62
CA SER A 180 9.43 -20.32 -10.60
C SER A 180 9.19 -21.63 -11.33
N VAL A 181 10.22 -22.45 -11.38
CA VAL A 181 10.09 -23.89 -11.53
C VAL A 181 9.36 -24.37 -10.28
N GLU A 182 8.06 -24.64 -10.42
CA GLU A 182 7.35 -25.69 -9.69
C GLU A 182 6.03 -25.94 -10.42
N GLU A 183 5.85 -27.21 -10.76
CA GLU A 183 4.82 -27.74 -11.63
C GLU A 183 3.42 -27.57 -11.03
N LYS A 184 2.43 -27.35 -11.92
CA LYS A 184 0.98 -27.42 -11.71
C LYS A 184 0.36 -26.26 -10.95
N GLU A 185 0.26 -25.11 -11.62
CA GLU A 185 -0.97 -24.35 -11.85
C GLU A 185 -0.61 -23.08 -12.62
N GLU A 186 -1.31 -22.80 -13.72
CA GLU A 186 -1.08 -21.61 -14.56
C GLU A 186 -1.53 -20.33 -13.84
N VAL A 187 -0.78 -19.91 -12.82
CA VAL A 187 -0.87 -18.55 -12.32
C VAL A 187 -0.20 -17.67 -13.38
N LYS A 188 -1.01 -16.98 -14.20
CA LYS A 188 -0.56 -15.83 -15.01
C LYS A 188 0.07 -14.81 -14.07
N LYS A 189 1.36 -14.96 -13.79
CA LYS A 189 2.14 -14.02 -12.99
C LYS A 189 2.15 -12.70 -13.73
N VAL A 190 1.44 -11.71 -13.20
CA VAL A 190 1.62 -10.32 -13.64
C VAL A 190 3.10 -10.00 -13.44
N PRO A 191 3.85 -9.66 -14.51
CA PRO A 191 5.26 -9.37 -14.36
C PRO A 191 5.42 -8.20 -13.39
N CYS A 192 6.06 -8.43 -12.25
CA CYS A 192 6.32 -7.39 -11.27
C CYS A 192 7.27 -6.36 -11.87
N GLN A 193 6.75 -5.22 -12.35
CA GLN A 193 7.52 -4.16 -12.99
C GLN A 193 8.15 -3.22 -11.95
N LEU A 194 8.99 -3.76 -11.08
CA LEU A 194 9.60 -3.02 -9.97
C LEU A 194 10.40 -1.79 -10.39
N ARG A 195 11.13 -1.89 -11.51
CA ARG A 195 11.85 -0.74 -12.07
C ARG A 195 10.89 0.36 -12.50
N ALA A 196 9.75 0.02 -13.10
CA ALA A 196 8.76 1.00 -13.50
C ALA A 196 8.14 1.69 -12.27
N ALA A 197 7.80 0.94 -11.22
CA ALA A 197 7.29 1.50 -9.97
C ALA A 197 8.33 2.40 -9.26
N TYR A 198 9.61 2.00 -9.26
CA TYR A 198 10.68 2.84 -8.74
C TYR A 198 10.83 4.14 -9.53
N VAL A 199 10.81 4.07 -10.87
CA VAL A 199 10.86 5.25 -11.74
C VAL A 199 9.64 6.13 -11.52
N ASP A 200 8.43 5.59 -11.43
CA ASP A 200 7.22 6.36 -11.14
C ASP A 200 7.31 7.09 -9.80
N PHE A 201 7.82 6.43 -8.75
CA PHE A 201 8.06 7.06 -7.46
C PHE A 201 9.04 8.25 -7.57
N VAL A 202 10.18 8.05 -8.25
CA VAL A 202 11.17 9.12 -8.46
C VAL A 202 10.58 10.27 -9.27
N LEU A 203 9.87 9.97 -10.36
CA LEU A 203 9.22 11.00 -11.18
C LEU A 203 8.17 11.79 -10.38
N ALA A 204 7.41 11.11 -9.52
CA ALA A 204 6.42 11.75 -8.66
C ALA A 204 7.06 12.69 -7.64
N LEU A 205 8.20 12.32 -7.07
CA LEU A 205 9.00 13.21 -6.21
C LEU A 205 9.49 14.45 -6.97
N MET A 206 9.98 14.26 -8.20
CA MET A 206 10.53 15.35 -9.02
C MET A 206 9.46 16.28 -9.60
N ALA A 207 8.25 15.78 -9.84
CA ALA A 207 7.12 16.56 -10.35
C ALA A 207 6.52 17.51 -9.30
N CYS A 208 6.93 17.39 -8.03
CA CYS A 208 6.43 18.21 -6.95
C CYS A 208 6.83 19.68 -7.15
N PRO A 209 5.87 20.60 -7.41
CA PRO A 209 6.22 21.99 -7.68
C PRO A 209 6.84 22.59 -6.43
N ILE A 210 8.11 22.99 -6.55
CA ILE A 210 8.78 23.81 -5.54
C ILE A 210 8.07 25.16 -5.57
N LYS A 211 7.02 25.34 -4.76
CA LYS A 211 6.61 26.69 -4.36
C LYS A 211 7.71 27.22 -3.46
N VAL A 212 8.74 27.76 -4.10
CA VAL A 212 9.68 28.67 -3.47
C VAL A 212 8.86 29.91 -3.11
N SER A 213 8.27 29.89 -1.91
CA SER A 213 7.90 31.12 -1.22
C SER A 213 9.21 31.79 -0.82
N ILE A 214 9.90 32.42 -1.79
CA ILE A 214 10.78 33.54 -1.49
C ILE A 214 9.82 34.62 -1.00
N ALA A 215 9.63 34.68 0.32
CA ALA A 215 9.23 35.91 0.95
C ALA A 215 10.40 36.87 0.76
N LEU A 216 10.35 37.69 -0.30
CA LEU A 216 11.07 38.95 -0.33
C LEU A 216 10.46 39.80 0.80
N ARG A 217 11.17 39.88 1.91
CA ARG A 217 11.09 40.98 2.87
C ARG A 217 12.49 41.55 3.03
#